data_AF-A0A4U2YMV9-F1
#
_entry.id   AF-A0A4U2YMV9-F1
#
_cell.length_a   1.000
_cell.length_b   1.000
_cell.length_c   1.000
_cell.angle_alpha   90.00
_cell.angle_beta   90.00
_cell.angle_gamma   90.00
#
_symmetry.space_group_name_H-M   'P 1'
#
loop_
_entity.id
_entity.type
_entity.pdbx_description
1 polymer ?
#
loop_
_entity_poly.entity_id
_entity_poly.type
_entity_poly.pdbx_seq_one_letter_code
_entity_poly.pdbx_strand_id
1 'polypeptide(L)'
;MRRTTTLRRAGAALALPLALSLAACGGDDDAKSGAGEDSSSVDSSAAPDAKDSATPGESTGPDGDSSDASSPGSPVVAGAKPGDDITAKQFGKLLAAAFERATTAEVEMTSKAKDSTTTFSGDIDFTGEEPELALTMVGGAMPSGQKGDLRLVDGALYLKTGMSGDKFIKIPASDVAGAGLDLSALDPSKTVDMFAQAATSVKYVGEEEVDGDALQHYALQLDPSKMNLNKAVLSQYPKSIDYDVWFDADGRVRTIDMTIGKLGSTSVTYEDWGDPVSISAPPADDVIERPDMPDSPEQG
;
A
#
# COMPACT_ATOMS: atom_id res chain seq x y z
N MET A 1 -3.16 -42.41 12.29
CA MET A 1 -1.99 -41.59 12.71
C MET A 1 -2.49 -40.17 12.93
N ARG A 2 -2.47 -39.69 14.17
CA ARG A 2 -2.87 -38.31 14.50
C ARG A 2 -1.78 -37.37 13.98
N ARG A 3 -2.11 -36.54 12.99
CA ARG A 3 -1.21 -35.47 12.55
C ARG A 3 -1.15 -34.45 13.68
N THR A 4 0.01 -34.37 14.32
CA THR A 4 0.35 -33.35 15.30
C THR A 4 0.31 -32.00 14.57
N THR A 5 -0.65 -31.15 14.92
CA THR A 5 -0.71 -29.76 14.46
C THR A 5 0.42 -29.00 15.16
N THR A 6 1.60 -28.98 14.56
CA THR A 6 2.64 -28.00 14.93
C THR A 6 2.10 -26.61 14.63
N LEU A 7 1.95 -25.77 15.66
CA LEU A 7 1.72 -24.34 15.50
C LEU A 7 2.82 -23.80 14.59
N ARG A 8 2.47 -23.51 13.33
CA ARG A 8 3.32 -22.75 12.42
C ARG A 8 3.23 -21.30 12.86
N ARG A 9 4.37 -20.70 13.21
CA ARG A 9 4.50 -19.25 13.27
C ARG A 9 4.51 -18.76 11.83
N ALA A 10 3.34 -18.40 11.29
CA ALA A 10 3.22 -17.76 10.00
C ALA A 10 3.53 -16.26 10.17
N GLY A 11 4.46 -15.72 9.39
CA GLY A 11 4.75 -14.30 9.31
C GLY A 11 4.12 -13.77 8.03
N ALA A 12 2.86 -13.36 8.11
CA ALA A 12 2.11 -12.93 6.95
C ALA A 12 2.17 -11.40 6.76
N ALA A 13 2.25 -10.91 5.53
CA ALA A 13 2.91 -9.63 5.26
C ALA A 13 2.38 -8.82 4.06
N LEU A 14 1.29 -8.07 4.26
CA LEU A 14 0.71 -7.10 3.31
C LEU A 14 1.74 -6.35 2.44
N ALA A 15 1.48 -6.35 1.14
CA ALA A 15 2.25 -5.59 0.17
C ALA A 15 2.03 -4.08 0.30
N LEU A 16 2.85 -3.41 1.10
CA LEU A 16 2.83 -1.96 1.17
C LEU A 16 3.21 -1.29 -0.16
N PRO A 17 2.81 -0.02 -0.38
CA PRO A 17 3.32 0.82 -1.45
C PRO A 17 4.84 0.77 -1.55
N LEU A 18 5.37 -0.04 -2.46
CA LEU A 18 6.79 -0.05 -2.77
C LEU A 18 7.06 1.19 -3.62
N ALA A 19 7.84 2.14 -3.10
CA ALA A 19 8.39 3.21 -3.91
C ALA A 19 9.48 2.61 -4.82
N LEU A 20 9.08 1.91 -5.89
CA LEU A 20 9.99 1.49 -6.94
C LEU A 20 10.53 2.75 -7.63
N SER A 21 11.69 3.23 -7.16
CA SER A 21 12.43 4.28 -7.85
C SER A 21 13.06 3.69 -9.10
N LEU A 22 12.25 3.44 -10.14
CA LEU A 22 12.81 3.29 -11.48
C LEU A 22 13.38 4.65 -11.85
N ALA A 23 14.70 4.78 -11.74
CA ALA A 23 15.44 5.89 -12.31
C ALA A 23 15.25 5.84 -13.83
N ALA A 24 14.20 6.48 -14.32
CA ALA A 24 14.02 6.75 -15.73
C ALA A 24 15.06 7.81 -16.13
N CYS A 25 16.18 7.34 -16.67
CA CYS A 25 17.13 8.16 -17.39
C CYS A 25 16.60 8.36 -18.81
N GLY A 26 16.38 9.62 -19.22
CA GLY A 26 16.44 9.97 -20.65
C GLY A 26 15.43 10.99 -21.14
N GLY A 27 15.94 12.20 -21.41
CA GLY A 27 15.63 12.92 -22.65
C GLY A 27 14.74 14.16 -22.53
N ASP A 28 15.37 15.32 -22.33
CA ASP A 28 14.86 16.63 -22.71
C ASP A 28 14.44 16.68 -24.19
N ASP A 29 13.28 17.26 -24.47
CA ASP A 29 13.06 18.05 -25.68
C ASP A 29 12.02 19.15 -25.43
N ASP A 30 12.49 20.38 -25.56
CA ASP A 30 11.72 21.63 -25.59
C ASP A 30 10.72 21.64 -26.76
N ALA A 31 9.43 21.86 -26.46
CA ALA A 31 8.50 22.42 -27.43
C ALA A 31 7.50 23.36 -26.75
N LYS A 32 7.76 24.65 -26.96
CA LYS A 32 6.98 25.80 -26.55
C LYS A 32 5.87 26.09 -27.58
N SER A 33 4.78 26.70 -27.09
CA SER A 33 3.70 27.40 -27.80
C SER A 33 2.36 26.63 -27.84
N GLY A 34 1.22 27.19 -27.43
CA GLY A 34 0.98 28.57 -27.03
C GLY A 34 -0.46 28.82 -26.59
N ALA A 35 -0.63 30.01 -26.01
CA ALA A 35 -1.79 30.89 -26.00
C ALA A 35 -3.21 30.29 -25.84
N GLY A 36 -3.82 30.58 -24.69
CA GLY A 36 -5.25 30.79 -24.55
C GLY A 36 -5.47 31.99 -23.63
N GLU A 37 -5.80 33.14 -24.22
CA GLU A 37 -6.21 34.37 -23.54
C GLU A 37 -7.73 34.38 -23.29
N ASP A 38 -8.10 35.15 -22.26
CA ASP A 38 -9.35 35.91 -22.06
C ASP A 38 -10.66 35.15 -21.79
N SER A 39 -11.21 35.28 -20.57
CA SER A 39 -12.25 36.26 -20.17
C SER A 39 -13.68 35.73 -20.38
N SER A 40 -14.71 36.00 -19.58
CA SER A 40 -14.89 36.77 -18.35
C SER A 40 -16.36 36.58 -17.88
N SER A 41 -16.64 36.95 -16.63
CA SER A 41 -17.88 37.58 -16.14
C SER A 41 -19.19 36.75 -16.00
N VAL A 42 -19.66 36.47 -14.77
CA VAL A 42 -20.77 37.13 -13.99
C VAL A 42 -22.18 36.99 -14.63
N ASP A 43 -23.31 36.81 -13.95
CA ASP A 43 -23.76 37.17 -12.61
C ASP A 43 -25.10 36.49 -12.25
N SER A 44 -25.44 36.51 -10.96
CA SER A 44 -26.77 36.71 -10.36
C SER A 44 -27.66 35.55 -9.89
N SER A 45 -27.65 35.42 -8.55
CA SER A 45 -28.77 35.73 -7.63
C SER A 45 -30.04 34.85 -7.64
N ALA A 46 -30.29 34.15 -6.53
CA ALA A 46 -31.21 34.59 -5.46
C ALA A 46 -31.61 33.43 -4.52
N ALA A 47 -31.41 33.63 -3.21
CA ALA A 47 -32.15 32.99 -2.12
C ALA A 47 -33.31 33.96 -1.70
N PRO A 48 -34.13 33.73 -0.64
CA PRO A 48 -34.12 32.68 0.38
C PRO A 48 -35.53 32.18 0.85
N ASP A 49 -35.51 31.49 2.01
CA ASP A 49 -36.58 31.26 3.01
C ASP A 49 -37.58 30.10 2.77
N ALA A 50 -38.07 29.34 3.77
CA ALA A 50 -37.73 29.10 5.18
C ALA A 50 -38.80 28.15 5.78
N LYS A 51 -38.38 27.28 6.74
CA LYS A 51 -39.12 26.79 7.94
C LYS A 51 -40.32 25.83 7.68
N ASP A 52 -40.70 24.89 8.55
CA ASP A 52 -40.67 24.86 10.03
C ASP A 52 -41.00 23.44 10.59
N SER A 53 -40.37 23.09 11.73
CA SER A 53 -40.92 22.40 12.94
C SER A 53 -41.62 21.01 12.88
N ALA A 54 -41.56 20.11 13.88
CA ALA A 54 -41.08 20.12 15.28
C ALA A 54 -40.95 18.67 15.87
N THR A 55 -39.93 18.53 16.74
CA THR A 55 -39.75 17.85 18.08
C THR A 55 -40.82 16.93 18.72
N PRO A 56 -40.58 16.31 19.92
CA PRO A 56 -39.43 15.55 20.49
C PRO A 56 -39.84 14.17 21.10
N GLY A 57 -38.88 13.30 21.41
CA GLY A 57 -39.11 12.07 22.19
C GLY A 57 -37.94 11.74 23.11
N GLU A 58 -38.08 12.12 24.38
CA GLU A 58 -37.21 11.82 25.50
C GLU A 58 -37.48 10.39 26.01
N SER A 59 -36.45 9.56 26.20
CA SER A 59 -36.56 8.34 27.01
C SER A 59 -35.25 8.12 27.76
N THR A 60 -35.38 8.04 29.07
CA THR A 60 -34.32 7.94 30.07
C THR A 60 -34.07 6.49 30.48
N GLY A 61 -32.78 6.13 30.56
CA GLY A 61 -32.18 5.17 31.49
C GLY A 61 -31.90 3.73 30.98
N PRO A 62 -31.03 2.96 31.67
CA PRO A 62 -29.94 3.32 32.58
C PRO A 62 -28.57 2.82 32.09
N ASP A 63 -27.54 3.18 32.85
CA ASP A 63 -26.15 2.72 32.80
C ASP A 63 -25.99 1.24 32.40
N GLY A 64 -25.43 1.02 31.22
CA GLY A 64 -24.79 -0.22 30.82
C GLY A 64 -23.30 0.03 30.74
N ASP A 65 -22.60 -0.28 31.82
CA ASP A 65 -21.17 -0.52 31.85
C ASP A 65 -20.84 -1.56 30.75
N SER A 66 -20.56 -1.08 29.53
CA SER A 66 -19.88 -1.90 28.53
C SER A 66 -18.40 -1.74 28.83
N SER A 67 -17.98 -2.47 29.86
CA SER A 67 -16.64 -3.00 29.92
C SER A 67 -16.47 -3.91 28.70
N ASP A 68 -16.20 -3.27 27.54
CA ASP A 68 -15.90 -3.95 26.29
C ASP A 68 -14.54 -4.61 26.46
N ALA A 69 -14.63 -5.86 26.89
CA ALA A 69 -13.52 -6.79 26.92
C ALA A 69 -12.94 -6.82 25.50
N SER A 70 -11.78 -6.19 25.35
CA SER A 70 -11.06 -6.09 24.08
C SER A 70 -10.98 -7.46 23.44
N SER A 71 -11.76 -7.68 22.39
CA SER A 71 -11.65 -8.90 21.60
C SER A 71 -10.25 -8.91 20.99
N PRO A 72 -9.43 -9.95 21.20
CA PRO A 72 -8.11 -10.04 20.60
C PRO A 72 -8.27 -10.03 19.07
N GLY A 73 -7.96 -8.87 18.47
CA GLY A 73 -8.11 -8.65 17.04
C GLY A 73 -9.07 -7.57 16.60
N SER A 74 -9.67 -6.82 17.53
CA SER A 74 -10.44 -5.63 17.16
C SER A 74 -9.59 -4.65 16.33
N PRO A 75 -10.11 -4.11 15.21
CA PRO A 75 -9.47 -3.06 14.42
C PRO A 75 -9.39 -1.71 15.15
N VAL A 76 -10.00 -1.60 16.34
CA VAL A 76 -10.02 -0.37 17.15
C VAL A 76 -9.17 -0.56 18.41
N VAL A 77 -8.29 0.40 18.70
CA VAL A 77 -7.58 0.43 19.99
C VAL A 77 -8.60 0.54 21.12
N ALA A 78 -8.50 -0.35 22.12
CA ALA A 78 -9.45 -0.41 23.22
C ALA A 78 -9.71 0.97 23.86
N GLY A 79 -10.98 1.40 23.84
CA GLY A 79 -11.44 2.67 24.39
C GLY A 79 -11.16 3.91 23.55
N ALA A 80 -10.55 3.77 22.37
CA ALA A 80 -10.35 4.88 21.44
C ALA A 80 -11.68 5.36 20.84
N LYS A 81 -11.76 6.67 20.63
CA LYS A 81 -12.89 7.37 20.01
C LYS A 81 -12.41 8.13 18.78
N PRO A 82 -13.30 8.41 17.81
CA PRO A 82 -12.99 9.28 16.68
C PRO A 82 -12.31 10.57 17.12
N GLY A 83 -11.17 10.88 16.51
CA GLY A 83 -10.32 12.04 16.81
C GLY A 83 -9.19 11.78 17.81
N ASP A 84 -9.20 10.66 18.53
CA ASP A 84 -8.17 10.33 19.51
C ASP A 84 -6.80 10.11 18.86
N ASP A 85 -5.76 10.59 19.55
CA ASP A 85 -4.37 10.30 19.18
C ASP A 85 -3.99 8.90 19.67
N ILE A 86 -3.46 8.11 18.75
CA ILE A 86 -3.00 6.74 18.99
C ILE A 86 -1.48 6.76 19.03
N THR A 87 -0.88 6.01 19.95
CA THR A 87 0.58 5.90 19.93
C THR A 87 1.05 5.02 18.77
N ALA A 88 2.21 5.33 18.18
CA ALA A 88 2.82 4.50 17.14
C ALA A 88 2.96 3.02 17.57
N LYS A 89 3.21 2.77 18.87
CA LYS A 89 3.27 1.42 19.45
C LYS A 89 1.91 0.72 19.47
N GLN A 90 0.83 1.43 19.76
CA GLN A 90 -0.52 0.84 19.70
C GLN A 90 -0.91 0.52 18.26
N PHE A 91 -0.64 1.44 17.33
CA PHE A 91 -0.89 1.21 15.91
C PHE A 91 -0.04 0.05 15.35
N GLY A 92 1.25 -0.01 15.68
CA GLY A 92 2.11 -1.12 15.28
C GLY A 92 1.62 -2.48 15.77
N LYS A 93 0.94 -2.54 16.93
CA LYS A 93 0.28 -3.78 17.38
C LYS A 93 -0.95 -4.13 16.56
N LEU A 94 -1.75 -3.14 16.14
CA LEU A 94 -2.89 -3.38 15.24
C LEU A 94 -2.39 -3.94 13.91
N LEU A 95 -1.38 -3.31 13.33
CA LEU A 95 -0.80 -3.74 12.07
C LEU A 95 -0.16 -5.14 12.18
N ALA A 96 0.58 -5.42 13.27
CA ALA A 96 1.10 -6.75 13.55
C ALA A 96 -0.02 -7.80 13.67
N ALA A 97 -1.12 -7.46 14.32
CA ALA A 97 -2.26 -8.36 14.45
C ALA A 97 -2.97 -8.61 13.11
N ALA A 98 -3.05 -7.60 12.23
CA ALA A 98 -3.58 -7.75 10.88
C ALA A 98 -2.69 -8.70 10.05
N PHE A 99 -1.38 -8.51 10.13
CA PHE A 99 -0.38 -9.39 9.54
C PHE A 99 -0.51 -10.84 10.02
N GLU A 100 -0.67 -11.09 11.33
CA GLU A 100 -0.87 -12.45 11.85
C GLU A 100 -2.12 -13.16 11.30
N ARG A 101 -3.12 -12.41 10.80
CA ARG A 101 -4.34 -12.95 10.17
C ARG A 101 -4.29 -13.01 8.66
N ALA A 102 -3.31 -12.35 8.04
CA ALA A 102 -3.20 -12.32 6.60
C ALA A 102 -2.91 -13.74 6.09
N THR A 103 -3.66 -14.14 5.07
CA THR A 103 -3.54 -15.47 4.45
C THR A 103 -3.29 -15.28 2.97
N THR A 104 -4.33 -15.11 2.19
CA THR A 104 -4.28 -14.81 0.76
C THR A 104 -5.21 -13.62 0.51
N ALA A 105 -4.94 -12.84 -0.52
CA ALA A 105 -5.81 -11.75 -0.96
C ALA A 105 -5.62 -11.47 -2.45
N GLU A 106 -6.68 -10.95 -3.07
CA GLU A 106 -6.53 -10.15 -4.28
C GLU A 106 -6.04 -8.76 -3.87
N VAL A 107 -5.12 -8.20 -4.64
CA VAL A 107 -4.54 -6.88 -4.40
C VAL A 107 -4.61 -6.03 -5.66
N GLU A 108 -5.09 -4.80 -5.50
CA GLU A 108 -4.97 -3.74 -6.50
C GLU A 108 -4.13 -2.60 -5.91
N MET A 109 -3.11 -2.16 -6.64
CA MET A 109 -2.26 -1.04 -6.26
C MET A 109 -2.22 -0.04 -7.40
N THR A 110 -2.60 1.21 -7.12
CA THR A 110 -2.52 2.31 -8.09
C THR A 110 -1.57 3.38 -7.57
N SER A 111 -0.44 3.56 -8.27
CA SER A 111 0.54 4.61 -8.02
C SER A 111 0.39 5.73 -9.04
N LYS A 112 0.18 6.95 -8.57
CA LYS A 112 0.11 8.18 -9.36
C LYS A 112 1.35 9.02 -9.09
N ALA A 113 2.21 9.14 -10.08
CA ALA A 113 3.26 10.15 -10.12
C ALA A 113 2.79 11.35 -10.96
N LYS A 114 3.58 12.43 -10.97
CA LYS A 114 3.21 13.71 -11.61
C LYS A 114 2.69 13.56 -13.05
N ASP A 115 3.33 12.71 -13.85
CA ASP A 115 3.05 12.57 -15.29
C ASP A 115 2.73 11.12 -15.69
N SER A 116 2.53 10.21 -14.72
CA SER A 116 2.25 8.81 -15.01
C SER A 116 1.42 8.15 -13.93
N THR A 117 0.57 7.20 -14.33
CA THR A 117 -0.17 6.31 -13.42
C THR A 117 0.21 4.89 -13.75
N THR A 118 0.54 4.11 -12.73
CA THR A 118 0.84 2.68 -12.84
C THR A 118 -0.12 1.93 -11.94
N THR A 119 -0.78 0.91 -12.48
CA THR A 119 -1.65 0.01 -11.73
C THR A 119 -1.04 -1.39 -11.71
N PHE A 120 -1.05 -2.03 -10.55
CA PHE A 120 -0.73 -3.43 -10.35
C PHE A 120 -1.99 -4.13 -9.86
N SER A 121 -2.34 -5.28 -10.44
CA SER A 121 -3.44 -6.09 -9.95
C SER A 121 -3.11 -7.58 -9.99
N GLY A 122 -3.55 -8.34 -8.99
CA GLY A 122 -3.38 -9.79 -8.96
C GLY A 122 -3.41 -10.33 -7.54
N ASP A 123 -2.70 -11.43 -7.31
CA ASP A 123 -2.82 -12.22 -6.09
C ASP A 123 -1.57 -12.11 -5.21
N ILE A 124 -1.79 -12.25 -3.90
CA ILE A 124 -0.72 -12.39 -2.91
C ILE A 124 -1.05 -13.50 -1.91
N ASP A 125 -0.03 -14.30 -1.57
CA ASP A 125 -0.08 -15.37 -0.56
C ASP A 125 0.97 -15.10 0.52
N PHE A 126 0.50 -15.02 1.76
CA PHE A 126 1.28 -14.76 2.96
C PHE A 126 1.45 -15.99 3.86
N THR A 127 0.89 -17.14 3.47
CA THR A 127 0.84 -18.35 4.31
C THR A 127 2.16 -19.13 4.38
N GLY A 128 3.08 -18.82 3.45
CA GLY A 128 4.44 -19.38 3.37
C GLY A 128 5.40 -18.81 4.41
N GLU A 129 6.67 -19.25 4.36
CA GLU A 129 7.76 -18.61 5.11
C GLU A 129 8.16 -17.26 4.50
N GLU A 130 7.99 -17.14 3.18
CA GLU A 130 8.15 -15.93 2.40
C GLU A 130 6.83 -15.66 1.66
N PRO A 131 6.44 -14.39 1.47
CA PRO A 131 5.25 -14.07 0.68
C PRO A 131 5.50 -14.37 -0.80
N GLU A 132 4.47 -14.88 -1.47
CA GLU A 132 4.43 -15.06 -2.92
C GLU A 132 3.42 -14.08 -3.52
N LEU A 133 3.69 -13.57 -4.71
CA LEU A 133 2.73 -12.71 -5.43
C LEU A 133 2.82 -12.90 -6.94
N ALA A 134 1.72 -12.62 -7.61
CA ALA A 134 1.63 -12.55 -9.07
C ALA A 134 0.79 -11.34 -9.46
N LEU A 135 1.44 -10.30 -9.97
CA LEU A 135 0.84 -9.01 -10.29
C LEU A 135 0.97 -8.70 -11.78
N THR A 136 -0.12 -8.23 -12.36
CA THR A 136 -0.15 -7.63 -13.69
C THR A 136 0.06 -6.13 -13.57
N MET A 137 1.05 -5.59 -14.26
CA MET A 137 1.35 -4.15 -14.28
C MET A 137 0.79 -3.49 -15.55
N VAL A 138 0.14 -2.33 -15.42
CA VAL A 138 -0.37 -1.52 -16.53
C VAL A 138 -0.01 -0.06 -16.32
N GLY A 139 0.33 0.65 -17.40
CA GLY A 139 0.67 2.08 -17.35
C GLY A 139 2.12 2.36 -16.95
N GLY A 140 2.38 3.55 -16.41
CA GLY A 140 3.72 3.99 -16.05
C GLY A 140 4.65 4.10 -17.26
N ALA A 141 5.81 3.46 -17.17
CA ALA A 141 6.80 3.38 -18.25
C ALA A 141 6.48 2.29 -19.30
N MET A 142 5.34 1.58 -19.17
CA MET A 142 4.95 0.57 -20.15
C MET A 142 4.43 1.23 -21.43
N PRO A 143 4.75 0.68 -22.62
CA PRO A 143 4.12 1.10 -23.87
C PRO A 143 2.61 0.98 -23.78
N SER A 144 1.89 1.94 -24.38
CA SER A 144 0.43 1.96 -24.35
C SER A 144 -0.19 0.64 -24.83
N GLY A 145 -1.11 0.09 -24.03
CA GLY A 145 -1.79 -1.18 -24.31
C GLY A 145 -0.98 -2.44 -23.97
N GLN A 146 0.28 -2.33 -23.53
CA GLN A 146 1.04 -3.47 -23.02
C GLN A 146 0.84 -3.67 -21.52
N LYS A 147 0.95 -4.94 -21.11
CA LYS A 147 0.91 -5.37 -19.71
C LYS A 147 2.24 -5.97 -19.32
N GLY A 148 2.73 -5.60 -18.13
CA GLY A 148 3.82 -6.30 -17.46
C GLY A 148 3.28 -7.44 -16.61
N ASP A 149 4.14 -8.40 -16.28
CA ASP A 149 3.85 -9.50 -15.36
C ASP A 149 5.01 -9.55 -14.36
N LEU A 150 4.69 -9.46 -13.08
CA LEU A 150 5.64 -9.49 -11.97
C LEU A 150 5.25 -10.65 -11.06
N ARG A 151 6.20 -11.54 -10.78
CA ARG A 151 5.98 -12.65 -9.84
C ARG A 151 7.10 -12.75 -8.83
N LEU A 152 6.75 -12.94 -7.56
CA LEU A 152 7.68 -13.32 -6.51
C LEU A 152 7.32 -14.74 -6.08
N VAL A 153 8.22 -15.69 -6.32
CA VAL A 153 8.00 -17.12 -6.05
C VAL A 153 9.30 -17.71 -5.53
N ASP A 154 9.27 -18.40 -4.39
CA ASP A 154 10.45 -18.92 -3.71
C ASP A 154 11.56 -17.84 -3.53
N GLY A 155 11.17 -16.61 -3.20
CA GLY A 155 12.06 -15.46 -3.04
C GLY A 155 12.69 -14.92 -4.34
N ALA A 156 12.51 -15.60 -5.48
CA ALA A 156 12.99 -15.13 -6.78
C ALA A 156 11.95 -14.24 -7.46
N LEU A 157 12.43 -13.12 -8.03
CA LEU A 157 11.58 -12.19 -8.76
C LEU A 157 11.63 -12.49 -10.26
N TYR A 158 10.46 -12.56 -10.90
CA TYR A 158 10.29 -12.74 -12.33
C TYR A 158 9.60 -11.50 -12.89
N LEU A 159 10.21 -10.86 -13.88
CA LEU A 159 9.73 -9.62 -14.47
C LEU A 159 9.59 -9.79 -15.98
N LYS A 160 8.36 -9.68 -16.49
CA LYS A 160 8.08 -9.48 -17.91
C LYS A 160 7.67 -8.04 -18.12
N THR A 161 8.48 -7.31 -18.87
CA THR A 161 8.22 -5.89 -19.20
C THR A 161 8.33 -5.70 -20.71
N GLY A 162 7.91 -4.54 -21.24
CA GLY A 162 8.06 -4.26 -22.67
C GLY A 162 9.51 -4.38 -23.18
N MET A 163 10.51 -4.25 -22.30
CA MET A 163 11.93 -4.37 -22.64
C MET A 163 12.39 -5.82 -22.83
N SER A 164 11.78 -6.78 -22.13
CA SER A 164 12.13 -8.21 -22.24
C SER A 164 11.32 -8.93 -23.32
N GLY A 165 10.53 -8.20 -24.10
CA GLY A 165 9.57 -8.76 -25.05
C GLY A 165 8.59 -9.69 -24.33
N ASP A 166 8.39 -10.88 -24.86
CA ASP A 166 7.47 -11.86 -24.29
C ASP A 166 8.10 -12.76 -23.22
N LYS A 167 9.38 -12.53 -22.86
CA LYS A 167 10.11 -13.37 -21.89
C LYS A 167 10.17 -12.72 -20.51
N PHE A 168 10.22 -13.55 -19.47
CA PHE A 168 10.47 -13.16 -18.10
C PHE A 168 11.97 -13.09 -17.84
N ILE A 169 12.41 -11.99 -17.25
CA ILE A 169 13.74 -11.91 -16.64
C ILE A 169 13.63 -12.45 -15.23
N LYS A 170 14.46 -13.44 -14.89
CA LYS A 170 14.60 -13.94 -13.51
C LYS A 170 15.71 -13.18 -12.78
N ILE A 171 15.38 -12.68 -11.59
CA ILE A 171 16.32 -12.16 -10.61
C ILE A 171 16.30 -13.13 -9.42
N PRO A 172 17.38 -13.88 -9.16
CA PRO A 172 17.41 -14.80 -8.04
C PRO A 172 17.35 -14.04 -6.72
N ALA A 173 16.82 -14.67 -5.66
CA ALA A 173 16.63 -14.06 -4.34
C ALA A 173 17.88 -13.37 -3.80
N SER A 174 19.07 -13.96 -4.00
CA SER A 174 20.37 -13.42 -3.60
C SER A 174 20.69 -12.06 -4.23
N ASP A 175 20.11 -11.77 -5.39
CA ASP A 175 20.45 -10.63 -6.23
C ASP A 175 19.39 -9.53 -6.17
N VAL A 176 18.21 -9.78 -5.58
CA VAL A 176 17.10 -8.83 -5.55
C VAL A 176 17.52 -7.52 -4.88
N ALA A 177 18.16 -7.59 -3.71
CA ALA A 177 18.68 -6.42 -3.01
C ALA A 177 19.75 -5.69 -3.83
N GLY A 178 20.62 -6.43 -4.53
CA GLY A 178 21.64 -5.87 -5.42
C GLY A 178 21.05 -5.18 -6.66
N ALA A 179 19.85 -5.58 -7.08
CA ALA A 179 19.08 -4.93 -8.15
C ALA A 179 18.38 -3.65 -7.69
N GLY A 180 18.58 -3.21 -6.44
CA GLY A 180 17.96 -2.02 -5.87
C GLY A 180 16.49 -2.19 -5.51
N LEU A 181 16.00 -3.44 -5.47
CA LEU A 181 14.63 -3.75 -5.07
C LEU A 181 14.62 -4.08 -3.58
N ASP A 182 13.84 -3.32 -2.83
CA ASP A 182 13.65 -3.53 -1.41
C ASP A 182 12.35 -4.31 -1.16
N LEU A 183 12.48 -5.60 -0.87
CA LEU A 183 11.35 -6.45 -0.49
C LEU A 183 11.02 -6.37 1.00
N SER A 184 11.72 -5.55 1.80
CA SER A 184 11.49 -5.47 3.24
C SER A 184 10.10 -4.93 3.59
N ALA A 185 9.43 -4.22 2.68
CA ALA A 185 8.05 -3.80 2.87
C ALA A 185 7.06 -4.98 2.85
N LEU A 186 7.47 -6.13 2.29
CA LEU A 186 6.76 -7.41 2.34
C LEU A 186 7.18 -8.24 3.57
N ASP A 187 8.01 -7.71 4.48
CA ASP A 187 8.28 -8.34 5.78
C ASP A 187 7.44 -7.62 6.84
N PRO A 188 6.52 -8.31 7.54
CA PRO A 188 5.59 -7.66 8.44
C PRO A 188 6.29 -7.12 9.68
N SER A 189 7.37 -7.76 10.12
CA SER A 189 8.17 -7.28 11.26
C SER A 189 8.88 -5.98 10.89
N LYS A 190 9.46 -5.92 9.68
CA LYS A 190 10.12 -4.70 9.18
C LYS A 190 9.14 -3.56 8.97
N THR A 191 7.97 -3.87 8.45
CA THR A 191 6.92 -2.88 8.26
C THR A 191 6.42 -2.32 9.59
N VAL A 192 6.13 -3.17 10.59
CA VAL A 192 5.73 -2.72 11.93
C VAL A 192 6.83 -1.85 12.56
N ASP A 193 8.09 -2.28 12.47
CA ASP A 193 9.23 -1.53 12.99
C ASP A 193 9.37 -0.16 12.31
N MET A 194 9.15 -0.09 10.99
CA MET A 194 9.19 1.15 10.22
C MET A 194 8.14 2.13 10.71
N PHE A 195 6.87 1.72 10.82
CA PHE A 195 5.80 2.58 11.34
C PHE A 195 6.08 3.01 12.79
N ALA A 196 6.55 2.09 13.63
CA ALA A 196 6.86 2.41 15.03
C ALA A 196 7.96 3.47 15.18
N GLN A 197 8.91 3.52 14.26
CA GLN A 197 10.04 4.44 14.28
C GLN A 197 9.75 5.76 13.55
N ALA A 198 9.01 5.71 12.44
CA ALA A 198 8.78 6.85 11.57
C ALA A 198 7.48 7.61 11.87
N ALA A 199 6.47 6.97 12.47
CA ALA A 199 5.21 7.65 12.75
C ALA A 199 5.40 8.76 13.79
N THR A 200 5.12 9.99 13.35
CA THR A 200 5.12 11.20 14.18
C THR A 200 3.73 11.53 14.71
N SER A 201 2.68 11.09 14.00
CA SER A 201 1.29 11.20 14.41
C SER A 201 0.53 9.96 13.93
N VAL A 202 -0.36 9.46 14.77
CA VAL A 202 -1.39 8.48 14.39
C VAL A 202 -2.69 8.95 15.04
N LYS A 203 -3.75 9.10 14.24
CA LYS A 203 -5.07 9.49 14.70
C LYS A 203 -6.07 8.44 14.28
N TYR A 204 -6.89 7.97 15.22
CA TYR A 204 -8.07 7.20 14.87
C TYR A 204 -9.13 8.19 14.40
N VAL A 205 -9.48 8.12 13.12
CA VAL A 205 -10.41 9.09 12.49
C VAL A 205 -11.84 8.70 12.80
N GLY A 206 -12.13 7.41 12.79
CA GLY A 206 -13.44 6.84 13.10
C GLY A 206 -13.79 5.72 12.13
N GLU A 207 -15.06 5.36 12.10
CA GLU A 207 -15.62 4.48 11.09
C GLU A 207 -16.01 5.29 9.84
N GLU A 208 -15.71 4.74 8.67
CA GLU A 208 -16.02 5.32 7.36
C GLU A 208 -16.58 4.24 6.44
N GLU A 209 -17.57 4.57 5.61
CA GLU A 209 -18.01 3.69 4.54
C GLU A 209 -17.11 3.86 3.31
N VAL A 210 -16.40 2.79 2.95
CA VAL A 210 -15.55 2.73 1.75
C VAL A 210 -16.05 1.56 0.90
N ASP A 211 -16.47 1.86 -0.33
CA ASP A 211 -17.02 0.88 -1.28
C ASP A 211 -18.17 0.01 -0.72
N GLY A 212 -18.92 0.57 0.24
CA GLY A 212 -20.07 -0.08 0.88
C GLY A 212 -19.72 -0.92 2.12
N ASP A 213 -18.44 -1.02 2.49
CA ASP A 213 -17.98 -1.64 3.72
C ASP A 213 -17.72 -0.59 4.80
N ALA A 214 -18.16 -0.86 6.03
CA ALA A 214 -17.84 -0.04 7.19
C ALA A 214 -16.42 -0.37 7.70
N LEU A 215 -15.49 0.57 7.52
CA LEU A 215 -14.07 0.38 7.82
C LEU A 215 -13.59 1.33 8.92
N GLN A 216 -12.65 0.86 9.72
CA GLN A 216 -12.01 1.65 10.77
C GLN A 216 -10.80 2.39 10.21
N HIS A 217 -10.87 3.72 10.18
CA HIS A 217 -9.91 4.59 9.53
C HIS A 217 -8.89 5.17 10.51
N TYR A 218 -7.61 5.07 10.14
CA TYR A 218 -6.50 5.72 10.82
C TYR A 218 -5.74 6.62 9.85
N ALA A 219 -5.48 7.86 10.28
CA ALA A 219 -4.63 8.81 9.58
C ALA A 219 -3.27 8.91 10.28
N LEU A 220 -2.19 8.85 9.51
CA LEU A 220 -0.81 8.78 9.98
C LEU A 220 0.06 9.82 9.28
N GLN A 221 1.06 10.30 10.01
CA GLN A 221 2.13 11.14 9.46
C GLN A 221 3.47 10.52 9.77
N LEU A 222 4.24 10.16 8.74
CA LEU A 222 5.55 9.53 8.89
C LEU A 222 6.68 10.50 8.53
N ASP A 223 7.74 10.51 9.33
CA ASP A 223 8.97 11.25 9.06
C ASP A 223 9.93 10.38 8.22
N PRO A 224 10.14 10.70 6.93
CA PRO A 224 11.03 9.92 6.07
C PRO A 224 12.48 9.95 6.51
N SER A 225 12.91 10.92 7.33
CA SER A 225 14.27 10.94 7.88
C SER A 225 14.53 9.85 8.93
N LYS A 226 13.46 9.19 9.42
CA LYS A 226 13.52 8.02 10.30
C LYS A 226 13.50 6.69 9.54
N MET A 227 13.24 6.74 8.24
CA MET A 227 13.25 5.56 7.38
C MET A 227 14.67 5.30 6.88
N ASN A 228 14.97 4.04 6.56
CA ASN A 228 16.28 3.66 6.01
C ASN A 228 16.39 3.98 4.51
N LEU A 229 16.23 5.26 4.17
CA LEU A 229 16.32 5.76 2.80
C LEU A 229 17.72 6.31 2.51
N ASN A 230 18.20 6.16 1.28
CA ASN A 230 19.43 6.81 0.88
C ASN A 230 19.25 8.34 0.81
N LYS A 231 20.34 9.10 0.96
CA LYS A 231 20.29 10.58 1.03
C LYS A 231 19.70 11.24 -0.22
N ALA A 232 19.93 10.66 -1.41
CA ALA A 232 19.43 11.21 -2.65
C ALA A 232 17.90 11.12 -2.71
N VAL A 233 17.33 9.97 -2.36
CA VAL A 233 15.88 9.76 -2.27
C VAL A 233 15.29 10.64 -1.17
N LEU A 234 15.88 10.64 0.03
CA LEU A 234 15.38 11.45 1.15
C LEU A 234 15.32 12.94 0.83
N SER A 235 16.25 13.46 0.01
CA SER A 235 16.26 14.87 -0.39
C SER A 235 15.07 15.28 -1.28
N GLN A 236 14.42 14.33 -1.93
CA GLN A 236 13.24 14.57 -2.77
C GLN A 236 11.95 14.54 -1.95
N TYR A 237 11.95 13.87 -0.79
CA TYR A 237 10.76 13.67 0.01
C TYR A 237 10.38 14.94 0.81
N PRO A 238 9.08 15.16 1.05
CA PRO A 238 8.62 16.14 2.03
C PRO A 238 9.08 15.76 3.44
N LYS A 239 8.93 16.69 4.40
CA LYS A 239 9.24 16.41 5.82
C LYS A 239 8.30 15.38 6.46
N SER A 240 7.13 15.16 5.87
CA SER A 240 6.11 14.24 6.33
C SER A 240 5.47 13.56 5.14
N ILE A 241 5.24 12.26 5.24
CA ILE A 241 4.42 11.47 4.33
C ILE A 241 3.10 11.20 5.02
N ASP A 242 2.00 11.47 4.35
CA ASP A 242 0.66 11.18 4.87
C ASP A 242 0.27 9.75 4.47
N TYR A 243 -0.30 9.02 5.43
CA TYR A 243 -0.81 7.68 5.24
C TYR A 243 -2.22 7.60 5.81
N ASP A 244 -3.10 6.90 5.11
CA ASP A 244 -4.41 6.53 5.60
C ASP A 244 -4.53 5.00 5.51
N VAL A 245 -4.99 4.37 6.58
CA VAL A 245 -5.10 2.91 6.68
C VAL A 245 -6.49 2.57 7.18
N TRP A 246 -7.18 1.70 6.43
CA TRP A 246 -8.51 1.23 6.75
C TRP A 246 -8.49 -0.26 7.07
N PHE A 247 -9.14 -0.62 8.18
CA PHE A 247 -9.30 -2.00 8.61
C PHE A 247 -10.77 -2.42 8.57
N ASP A 248 -11.05 -3.65 8.17
CA ASP A 248 -12.38 -4.24 8.33
C ASP A 248 -12.66 -4.66 9.78
N ALA A 249 -13.89 -5.11 10.04
CA ALA A 249 -14.33 -5.57 11.37
C ALA A 249 -13.53 -6.77 11.90
N ASP A 250 -12.90 -7.57 11.03
CA ASP A 250 -12.04 -8.70 11.37
C ASP A 250 -10.59 -8.29 11.66
N GLY A 251 -10.28 -7.00 11.56
CA GLY A 251 -8.96 -6.44 11.80
C GLY A 251 -7.98 -6.74 10.68
N ARG A 252 -8.47 -6.94 9.44
CA ARG A 252 -7.64 -7.06 8.23
C ARG A 252 -7.53 -5.69 7.58
N VAL A 253 -6.39 -5.42 6.96
CA VAL A 253 -6.23 -4.20 6.17
C VAL A 253 -7.01 -4.35 4.87
N ARG A 254 -7.85 -3.36 4.57
CA ARG A 254 -8.60 -3.28 3.31
C ARG A 254 -8.00 -2.25 2.36
N THR A 255 -7.59 -1.10 2.89
CA THR A 255 -7.03 -0.02 2.06
C THR A 255 -5.84 0.64 2.77
N ILE A 256 -4.83 0.99 1.98
CA ILE A 256 -3.71 1.84 2.39
C ILE A 256 -3.51 2.91 1.33
N ASP A 257 -3.74 4.16 1.71
CA ASP A 257 -3.38 5.31 0.89
C ASP A 257 -2.12 5.96 1.44
N MET A 258 -1.19 6.26 0.56
CA MET A 258 0.04 6.97 0.86
C MET A 258 0.14 8.19 -0.05
N THR A 259 0.41 9.37 0.53
CA THR A 259 0.65 10.60 -0.22
C THR A 259 2.01 11.19 0.12
N ILE A 260 2.88 11.29 -0.88
CA ILE A 260 4.25 11.83 -0.74
C ILE A 260 4.27 13.26 -1.29
N GLY A 261 3.55 14.17 -0.64
CA GLY A 261 3.47 15.58 -1.04
C GLY A 261 3.17 15.77 -2.53
N LYS A 262 4.06 16.44 -3.26
CA LYS A 262 3.92 16.66 -4.72
C LYS A 262 4.53 15.55 -5.59
N LEU A 263 5.22 14.58 -4.99
CA LEU A 263 5.86 13.49 -5.74
C LEU A 263 4.81 12.52 -6.29
N GLY A 264 3.72 12.32 -5.56
CA GLY A 264 2.65 11.44 -5.98
C GLY A 264 1.88 10.84 -4.82
N SER A 265 0.97 9.93 -5.16
CA SER A 265 0.25 9.09 -4.20
C SER A 265 0.25 7.64 -4.66
N THR A 266 0.01 6.73 -3.73
CA THR A 266 -0.24 5.32 -4.01
C THR A 266 -1.38 4.85 -3.15
N SER A 267 -2.33 4.16 -3.75
CA SER A 267 -3.42 3.46 -3.07
C SER A 267 -3.23 1.97 -3.26
N VAL A 268 -3.43 1.18 -2.20
CA VAL A 268 -3.40 -0.28 -2.23
C VAL A 268 -4.69 -0.78 -1.58
N THR A 269 -5.44 -1.60 -2.30
CA THR A 269 -6.66 -2.25 -1.84
C THR A 269 -6.44 -3.76 -1.78
N TYR A 270 -6.95 -4.40 -0.73
CA TYR A 270 -6.99 -5.84 -0.57
C TYR A 270 -8.43 -6.33 -0.49
N GLU A 271 -8.72 -7.36 -1.27
CA GLU A 271 -10.03 -7.99 -1.39
C GLU A 271 -9.90 -9.52 -1.27
N ASP A 272 -11.04 -10.21 -1.14
CA ASP A 272 -11.14 -11.67 -1.18
C ASP A 272 -10.18 -12.40 -0.23
N TRP A 273 -10.05 -11.85 0.98
CA TRP A 273 -9.20 -12.38 2.04
C TRP A 273 -9.53 -13.85 2.38
N GLY A 274 -8.54 -14.71 2.18
CA GLY A 274 -8.60 -16.14 2.51
C GLY A 274 -9.07 -17.05 1.36
N ASP A 275 -9.42 -16.48 0.20
CA ASP A 275 -9.73 -17.27 -0.98
C ASP A 275 -8.47 -17.93 -1.55
N PRO A 276 -8.56 -19.17 -2.05
CA PRO A 276 -7.39 -19.90 -2.53
C PRO A 276 -6.84 -19.27 -3.82
N VAL A 277 -5.58 -18.84 -3.77
CA VAL A 277 -4.84 -18.32 -4.93
C VAL A 277 -3.89 -19.36 -5.51
N SER A 278 -3.49 -19.18 -6.77
CA SER A 278 -2.55 -20.06 -7.46
C SER A 278 -1.41 -19.25 -8.06
N ILE A 279 -0.37 -19.04 -7.26
CA ILE A 279 0.84 -18.33 -7.67
C ILE A 279 1.90 -19.35 -8.07
N SER A 280 2.51 -19.17 -9.25
CA SER A 280 3.56 -20.07 -9.73
C SER A 280 4.59 -19.34 -10.58
N ALA A 281 5.83 -19.83 -10.54
CA ALA A 281 6.88 -19.36 -11.42
C ALA A 281 6.46 -19.51 -12.90
N PRO A 282 6.95 -18.64 -13.79
CA PRO A 282 6.74 -18.81 -15.23
C PRO A 282 7.34 -20.12 -15.75
N PRO A 283 6.84 -20.66 -16.87
CA PRO A 283 7.47 -21.81 -17.53
C PRO A 283 8.94 -21.54 -17.84
N ALA A 284 9.82 -22.53 -17.65
CA ALA A 284 11.26 -22.35 -17.83
C ALA A 284 11.65 -21.84 -19.22
N ASP A 285 10.95 -22.29 -20.28
CA ASP A 285 11.19 -21.84 -21.65
C ASP A 285 10.83 -20.37 -21.87
N ASP A 286 10.03 -19.78 -20.99
CA ASP A 286 9.66 -18.35 -20.98
C ASP A 286 10.55 -17.50 -20.08
N VAL A 287 11.54 -18.09 -19.43
CA VAL A 287 12.47 -17.40 -18.54
C VAL A 287 13.83 -17.26 -19.22
N ILE A 288 14.36 -16.03 -19.18
CA ILE A 288 15.75 -15.73 -19.45
C ILE A 288 16.43 -15.32 -18.16
N GLU A 289 17.67 -15.77 -17.96
CA GLU A 289 18.51 -15.19 -16.92
C GLU A 289 18.83 -13.75 -17.29
N ARG A 290 18.97 -12.89 -16.26
CA ARG A 290 19.39 -11.50 -16.47
C ARG A 290 20.65 -11.51 -17.36
N PRO A 291 20.64 -10.85 -18.55
CA PRO A 291 21.85 -10.72 -19.35
C PRO A 291 22.94 -10.08 -18.47
N ASP A 292 24.20 -10.53 -18.58
CA ASP A 292 25.33 -9.84 -17.93
C ASP A 292 25.28 -8.37 -18.37
N MET A 293 24.82 -7.48 -17.48
CA MET A 293 24.98 -6.06 -17.70
C MET A 293 26.47 -5.80 -17.55
N PRO A 294 27.12 -5.11 -18.50
CA PRO A 294 28.50 -4.69 -18.30
C PRO A 294 28.57 -3.93 -16.98
N ASP A 295 29.50 -4.31 -16.10
CA ASP A 295 29.81 -3.58 -14.88
C ASP A 295 29.80 -2.09 -15.21
N SER A 296 28.94 -1.32 -14.53
CA SER A 296 28.98 0.14 -14.66
C SER A 296 30.43 0.56 -14.41
N PRO A 297 31.05 1.35 -15.29
CA PRO A 297 32.44 1.75 -15.11
C PRO A 297 32.58 2.38 -13.73
N GLU A 298 33.54 1.89 -12.94
CA GLU A 298 33.91 2.48 -11.66
C GLU A 298 34.03 3.99 -11.85
N GLN A 299 33.17 4.74 -11.16
CA GLN A 299 33.31 6.19 -11.08
C GLN A 299 34.57 6.46 -10.23
N GLY A 300 35.68 6.66 -10.92
CA GLY A 300 36.95 7.13 -10.34
C GLY A 300 36.94 8.61 -9.99
#